data_AF-A0A813JX75-F1
#
_entry.id   AF-A0A813JX75-F1
#
_cell.length_a   1.000
_cell.length_b   1.000
_cell.length_c   1.000
_cell.angle_alpha   90.00
_cell.angle_beta   90.00
_cell.angle_gamma   90.00
#
_symmetry.space_group_name_H-M   'P 1'
#
loop_
_entity.id
_entity.type
_entity.pdbx_description
1 polymer ?
#
loop_
_entity_poly.entity_id
_entity_poly.type
_entity_poly.pdbx_seq_one_letter_code
_entity_poly.pdbx_strand_id
1 'polypeptide(L)'
;PSWLTKLRLVQSLAEREKLGTAEVVRGARVPVAKLVNASGAELVDVSVNNVAALENSRFVGTLARLDPRVPGLGRFIKYWASQRRINKRSEGTLSTYTLILQLFFFLQTRQPPVLPLVTSILVDPSLLSSGGASGDGSSGEVFKAVNAFISSPEMDEVSGELRPLPFLTERDAIQEAGRFPFAEENKESIGELLLGFFQLWGHEEFRGNEGSGQTVY
;
A
#
# COMPACT_ATOMS: atom_id res chain seq x y z
N PRO A 1 -2.02 -17.63 -21.84
CA PRO A 1 -1.44 -17.43 -20.50
C PRO A 1 -2.23 -18.20 -19.42
N SER A 2 -1.55 -18.82 -18.46
CA SER A 2 -2.20 -19.60 -17.38
C SER A 2 -3.26 -18.81 -16.60
N TRP A 3 -2.99 -17.52 -16.33
CA TRP A 3 -3.93 -16.63 -15.62
C TRP A 3 -5.28 -16.45 -16.35
N LEU A 4 -5.29 -16.43 -17.68
CA LEU A 4 -6.52 -16.20 -18.46
C LEU A 4 -7.49 -17.38 -18.35
N THR A 5 -6.94 -18.60 -18.37
CA THR A 5 -7.73 -19.83 -18.17
C THR A 5 -8.34 -19.84 -16.76
N LYS A 6 -7.57 -19.47 -15.74
CA LYS A 6 -8.04 -19.36 -14.35
C LYS A 6 -9.15 -18.31 -14.21
N LEU A 7 -9.00 -17.12 -14.81
CA LEU A 7 -10.05 -16.09 -14.77
C LEU A 7 -11.32 -16.48 -15.55
N ARG A 8 -11.18 -17.19 -16.68
CA ARG A 8 -12.34 -17.75 -17.40
C ARG A 8 -13.06 -18.82 -16.59
N LEU A 9 -12.32 -19.64 -15.84
CA LEU A 9 -12.92 -20.60 -14.92
C LEU A 9 -13.73 -19.88 -13.83
N VAL A 10 -13.19 -18.80 -13.24
CA VAL A 10 -13.92 -17.95 -12.29
C VAL A 10 -15.20 -17.41 -12.92
N GLN A 11 -15.14 -16.94 -14.16
CA GLN A 11 -16.33 -16.47 -14.88
C GLN A 11 -17.40 -17.57 -15.03
N SER A 12 -17.01 -18.75 -15.51
CA SER A 12 -17.94 -19.87 -15.67
C SER A 12 -18.53 -20.35 -14.35
N LEU A 13 -17.76 -20.31 -13.25
CA LEU A 13 -18.25 -20.64 -11.92
C LEU A 13 -19.24 -19.59 -11.41
N ALA A 14 -18.97 -18.30 -11.59
CA ALA A 14 -19.88 -17.24 -11.17
C ALA A 14 -21.25 -17.36 -11.84
N GLU A 15 -21.27 -17.67 -13.14
CA GLU A 15 -22.50 -17.88 -13.91
C GLU A 15 -23.24 -19.16 -13.44
N ARG A 16 -22.51 -20.27 -13.27
CA ARG A 16 -23.08 -21.56 -12.84
C ARG A 16 -23.72 -21.47 -11.45
N GLU A 17 -23.04 -20.81 -10.51
CA GLU A 17 -23.51 -20.63 -9.14
C GLU A 17 -24.48 -19.44 -8.98
N LYS A 18 -24.85 -18.77 -10.08
CA LYS A 18 -25.80 -17.63 -10.11
C LYS A 18 -25.37 -16.46 -9.20
N LEU A 19 -24.07 -16.23 -9.08
CA LEU A 19 -23.51 -15.13 -8.27
C LEU A 19 -23.55 -13.78 -9.00
N GLY A 20 -23.67 -13.81 -10.34
CA GLY A 20 -23.65 -12.62 -11.19
C GLY A 20 -23.04 -12.92 -12.57
N THR A 21 -22.73 -11.88 -13.32
CA THR A 21 -21.93 -11.99 -14.54
C THR A 21 -20.51 -11.54 -14.25
N ALA A 22 -19.53 -12.21 -14.84
CA ALA A 22 -18.12 -11.86 -14.64
C ALA A 22 -17.47 -11.43 -15.96
N GLU A 23 -16.80 -10.28 -15.95
CA GLU A 23 -16.07 -9.76 -17.11
C GLU A 23 -14.56 -9.79 -16.87
N VAL A 24 -13.81 -10.39 -17.80
CA VAL A 24 -12.33 -10.42 -17.70
C VAL A 24 -11.72 -9.17 -18.33
N VAL A 25 -11.14 -8.31 -17.50
CA VAL A 25 -10.42 -7.10 -17.91
C VAL A 25 -8.97 -7.45 -18.26
N ARG A 26 -8.65 -7.46 -19.56
CA ARG A 26 -7.34 -7.92 -20.07
C ARG A 26 -6.28 -6.83 -20.25
N GLY A 27 -6.70 -5.58 -20.43
CA GLY A 27 -5.81 -4.45 -20.74
C GLY A 27 -5.11 -3.83 -19.52
N ALA A 28 -5.45 -4.28 -18.31
CA ALA A 28 -4.85 -3.77 -17.09
C ALA A 28 -3.50 -4.44 -16.80
N ARG A 29 -2.60 -3.73 -16.11
CA ARG A 29 -1.31 -4.26 -15.64
C ARG A 29 -1.46 -5.55 -14.81
N VAL A 30 -2.54 -5.64 -14.02
CA VAL A 30 -2.96 -6.87 -13.33
C VAL A 30 -4.33 -7.24 -13.86
N PRO A 31 -4.46 -8.30 -14.67
CA PRO A 31 -5.75 -8.76 -15.17
C PRO A 31 -6.66 -9.21 -14.02
N VAL A 32 -7.94 -8.84 -14.12
CA VAL A 32 -8.96 -9.19 -13.12
C VAL A 32 -10.23 -9.70 -13.80
N ALA A 33 -10.98 -10.55 -13.11
CA ALA A 33 -12.37 -10.85 -13.43
C ALA A 33 -13.27 -10.02 -12.50
N LYS A 34 -14.04 -9.12 -13.08
CA LYS A 34 -14.99 -8.26 -12.38
C LYS A 34 -16.34 -8.94 -12.30
N LEU A 35 -16.75 -9.34 -11.11
CA LEU A 35 -18.08 -9.89 -10.87
C LEU A 35 -19.06 -8.74 -10.63
N VAL A 36 -20.15 -8.71 -11.38
CA VAL A 36 -21.23 -7.74 -11.23
C VAL A 36 -22.56 -8.44 -10.96
N ASN A 37 -23.42 -7.81 -10.17
CA ASN A 37 -24.76 -8.32 -9.91
C ASN A 37 -25.71 -8.05 -11.10
N ALA A 38 -26.96 -8.52 -10.98
CA ALA A 38 -27.98 -8.30 -12.02
C ALA A 38 -28.30 -6.81 -12.29
N SER A 39 -28.04 -5.91 -11.33
CA SER A 39 -28.18 -4.46 -11.51
C SER A 39 -26.95 -3.78 -12.14
N GLY A 40 -25.90 -4.56 -12.46
CA GLY A 40 -24.64 -4.04 -13.00
C GLY A 40 -23.70 -3.44 -11.94
N ALA A 41 -24.01 -3.57 -10.66
CA ALA A 41 -23.13 -3.11 -9.59
C ALA A 41 -21.97 -4.10 -9.38
N GLU A 42 -20.75 -3.59 -9.31
CA GLU A 42 -19.55 -4.37 -9.01
C GLU A 42 -19.63 -4.99 -7.62
N LEU A 43 -19.49 -6.31 -7.56
CA LEU A 43 -19.51 -7.09 -6.33
C LEU A 43 -18.09 -7.40 -5.86
N VAL A 44 -17.27 -7.93 -6.77
CA VAL A 44 -15.94 -8.48 -6.45
C VAL A 44 -15.00 -8.34 -7.64
N ASP A 45 -13.76 -7.92 -7.36
CA ASP A 45 -12.64 -8.05 -8.28
C ASP A 45 -11.81 -9.29 -7.94
N VAL A 46 -11.70 -10.23 -8.87
CA VAL A 46 -10.90 -11.45 -8.70
C VAL A 46 -9.61 -11.33 -9.52
N SER A 47 -8.47 -11.41 -8.83
CA SER A 47 -7.14 -11.49 -9.47
C SER A 47 -6.49 -12.82 -9.13
N VAL A 48 -5.63 -13.32 -10.02
CA VAL A 48 -4.96 -14.62 -9.84
C VAL A 48 -3.50 -14.40 -9.49
N ASN A 49 -3.04 -15.05 -8.41
CA ASN A 49 -1.65 -15.02 -7.95
C ASN A 49 -1.09 -13.60 -7.74
N ASN A 50 -1.93 -12.67 -7.30
CA ASN A 50 -1.52 -11.30 -7.01
C ASN A 50 -0.94 -11.18 -5.59
N VAL A 51 0.19 -11.84 -5.37
CA VAL A 51 0.84 -11.93 -4.06
C VAL A 51 1.24 -10.53 -3.55
N ALA A 52 1.66 -9.63 -4.45
CA ALA A 52 1.95 -8.24 -4.13
C ALA A 52 0.75 -7.50 -3.48
N ALA A 53 -0.47 -7.73 -3.95
CA ALA A 53 -1.65 -7.09 -3.35
C ALA A 53 -1.93 -7.62 -1.93
N LEU A 54 -1.65 -8.90 -1.67
CA LEU A 54 -1.77 -9.47 -0.34
C LEU A 54 -0.72 -8.88 0.61
N GLU A 55 0.54 -8.82 0.20
CA GLU A 55 1.62 -8.22 1.00
C GLU A 55 1.36 -6.73 1.27
N ASN A 56 0.93 -5.96 0.27
CA ASN A 56 0.56 -4.55 0.43
C ASN A 56 -0.60 -4.37 1.42
N SER A 57 -1.60 -5.25 1.36
CA SER A 57 -2.74 -5.21 2.30
C SER A 57 -2.30 -5.53 3.72
N ARG A 58 -1.40 -6.51 3.90
CA ARG A 58 -0.79 -6.82 5.20
C ARG A 58 0.04 -5.65 5.72
N PHE A 59 0.88 -5.04 4.88
CA PHE A 59 1.69 -3.86 5.22
C PHE A 59 0.82 -2.68 5.69
N VAL A 60 -0.20 -2.30 4.90
CA VAL A 60 -1.13 -1.22 5.27
C VAL A 60 -1.87 -1.56 6.56
N GLY A 61 -2.34 -2.80 6.69
CA GLY A 61 -3.01 -3.27 7.88
C GLY A 61 -2.13 -3.18 9.13
N THR A 62 -0.85 -3.56 9.01
CA THR A 62 0.13 -3.46 10.10
C THR A 62 0.31 -2.00 10.53
N LEU A 63 0.67 -1.10 9.62
CA LEU A 63 0.91 0.30 9.98
C LEU A 63 -0.36 0.98 10.50
N ALA A 64 -1.53 0.65 9.97
CA ALA A 64 -2.80 1.19 10.44
C ALA A 64 -3.17 0.75 11.86
N ARG A 65 -2.62 -0.36 12.36
CA ARG A 65 -2.85 -0.84 13.75
C ARG A 65 -1.87 -0.25 14.76
N LEU A 66 -0.76 0.34 14.33
CA LEU A 66 0.25 0.89 15.25
C LEU A 66 -0.24 2.12 16.01
N ASP A 67 -1.14 2.92 15.43
CA ASP A 67 -1.76 4.06 16.10
C ASP A 67 -3.27 4.14 15.78
N PRO A 68 -4.15 4.29 16.80
CA PRO A 68 -5.61 4.27 16.63
C PRO A 68 -6.16 5.43 15.79
N ARG A 69 -5.40 6.52 15.58
CA ARG A 69 -5.81 7.66 14.75
C ARG A 69 -5.72 7.34 13.25
N VAL A 70 -4.82 6.43 12.86
CA VAL A 70 -4.49 6.15 11.44
C VAL A 70 -5.72 5.68 10.64
N PRO A 71 -6.56 4.74 11.10
CA PRO A 71 -7.73 4.29 10.35
C PRO A 71 -8.76 5.40 10.12
N GLY A 72 -8.88 6.35 11.06
CA GLY A 72 -9.79 7.50 10.94
C GLY A 72 -9.29 8.49 9.89
N LEU A 73 -8.00 8.85 9.97
CA LEU A 73 -7.32 9.71 9.01
C LEU A 73 -7.40 9.14 7.58
N GLY A 74 -7.08 7.86 7.41
CA GLY A 74 -7.11 7.18 6.11
C GLY A 74 -8.51 7.17 5.49
N ARG A 75 -9.56 6.92 6.29
CA ARG A 75 -10.96 6.98 5.83
C ARG A 75 -11.36 8.38 5.39
N PHE A 76 -11.01 9.40 6.18
CA PHE A 76 -11.31 10.78 5.84
C PHE A 76 -10.63 11.20 4.53
N ILE A 77 -9.32 10.99 4.41
CA ILE A 77 -8.53 11.36 3.22
C ILE A 77 -9.06 10.63 1.98
N LYS A 78 -9.37 9.33 2.11
CA LYS A 78 -9.98 8.55 1.02
C LYS A 78 -11.31 9.15 0.57
N TYR A 79 -12.19 9.49 1.52
CA TYR A 79 -13.49 10.09 1.21
C TYR A 79 -13.31 11.46 0.54
N TRP A 80 -12.48 12.34 1.11
CA TRP A 80 -12.14 13.65 0.57
C TRP A 80 -11.62 13.57 -0.88
N ALA A 81 -10.75 12.61 -1.16
CA ALA A 81 -10.18 12.39 -2.49
C ALA A 81 -11.21 11.84 -3.48
N SER A 82 -12.10 10.94 -3.03
CA SER A 82 -13.23 10.45 -3.83
C SER A 82 -14.19 11.57 -4.22
N GLN A 83 -14.53 12.48 -3.29
CA GLN A 83 -15.39 13.63 -3.60
C GLN A 83 -14.76 14.57 -4.64
N ARG A 84 -13.43 14.64 -4.69
CA ARG A 84 -12.68 15.41 -5.71
C ARG A 84 -12.34 14.63 -6.97
N ARG A 85 -12.66 13.34 -7.03
CA ARG A 85 -12.34 12.42 -8.15
C ARG A 85 -10.82 12.34 -8.45
N ILE A 86 -9.99 12.42 -7.42
CA ILE A 86 -8.51 12.38 -7.55
C ILE A 86 -7.90 11.06 -7.05
N ASN A 87 -8.71 10.01 -6.86
CA ASN A 87 -8.26 8.70 -6.37
C ASN A 87 -8.66 7.51 -7.26
N LYS A 88 -8.77 7.74 -8.57
CA LYS A 88 -9.14 6.76 -9.59
C LYS A 88 -7.98 6.53 -10.57
N ARG A 89 -7.19 5.49 -10.29
CA ARG A 89 -6.03 5.11 -11.12
C ARG A 89 -6.39 4.83 -12.58
N SER A 90 -7.55 4.23 -12.85
CA SER A 90 -8.01 3.95 -14.22
C SER A 90 -8.29 5.22 -15.03
N GLU A 91 -8.48 6.36 -14.37
CA GLU A 91 -8.72 7.67 -14.97
C GLU A 91 -7.47 8.57 -14.92
N GLY A 92 -6.28 7.99 -14.67
CA GLY A 92 -5.01 8.73 -14.65
C GLY A 92 -4.73 9.53 -13.36
N THR A 93 -5.54 9.37 -12.32
CA THR A 93 -5.33 10.03 -11.01
C THR A 93 -4.64 9.10 -10.01
N LEU A 94 -4.38 9.58 -8.79
CA LEU A 94 -3.69 8.80 -7.76
C LEU A 94 -4.48 7.52 -7.43
N SER A 95 -3.79 6.48 -6.98
CA SER A 95 -4.48 5.33 -6.39
C SER A 95 -4.81 5.61 -4.93
N THR A 96 -5.86 4.96 -4.40
CA THR A 96 -6.13 5.00 -2.95
C THR A 96 -4.91 4.53 -2.15
N TYR A 97 -4.19 3.51 -2.63
CA TYR A 97 -2.97 3.05 -2.00
C TYR A 97 -1.90 4.15 -1.92
N THR A 98 -1.72 4.94 -2.99
CA THR A 98 -0.78 6.08 -3.01
C THR A 98 -1.14 7.12 -1.94
N LEU A 99 -2.42 7.44 -1.77
CA LEU A 99 -2.88 8.37 -0.72
C LEU A 99 -2.59 7.85 0.70
N ILE A 100 -2.73 6.54 0.92
CA ILE A 100 -2.41 5.93 2.21
C ILE A 100 -0.90 5.94 2.47
N LEU A 101 -0.06 5.72 1.45
CA LEU A 101 1.39 5.87 1.60
C LEU A 101 1.80 7.31 1.90
N GLN A 102 1.17 8.30 1.26
CA GLN A 102 1.38 9.72 1.59
C GLN A 102 0.99 10.04 3.04
N LEU A 103 -0.10 9.45 3.53
CA LEU A 103 -0.50 9.58 4.95
C LEU A 103 0.57 8.96 5.86
N PHE A 104 1.05 7.75 5.57
CA PHE A 104 2.08 7.11 6.39
C PHE A 104 3.36 7.93 6.43
N PHE A 105 3.81 8.44 5.29
CA PHE A 105 4.97 9.32 5.21
C PHE A 105 4.78 10.59 6.06
N PHE A 106 3.60 11.24 5.96
CA PHE A 106 3.27 12.40 6.79
C PHE A 106 3.35 12.08 8.30
N LEU A 107 2.79 10.94 8.72
CA LEU A 107 2.79 10.50 10.11
C LEU A 107 4.18 10.11 10.62
N GLN A 108 5.04 9.57 9.76
CA GLN A 108 6.45 9.26 10.05
C GLN A 108 7.33 10.52 10.16
N THR A 109 6.92 11.61 9.54
CA THR A 109 7.66 12.90 9.52
C THR A 109 7.11 13.92 10.51
N ARG A 110 6.19 13.51 11.41
CA ARG A 110 5.78 14.35 12.54
C ARG A 110 6.90 14.47 13.57
N GLN A 111 6.84 15.53 14.35
CA GLN A 111 7.76 15.78 15.46
C GLN A 111 6.94 16.07 16.72
N PRO A 112 6.82 15.10 17.64
CA PRO A 112 7.32 13.71 17.57
C PRO A 112 6.56 12.85 16.54
N PRO A 113 7.15 11.76 16.01
CA PRO A 113 6.52 10.92 14.98
C PRO A 113 5.30 10.15 15.52
N VAL A 114 4.29 9.95 14.66
CA VAL A 114 3.09 9.14 14.98
C VAL A 114 3.28 7.68 14.60
N LEU A 115 4.01 7.42 13.53
CA LEU A 115 4.35 6.07 13.07
C LEU A 115 5.88 5.88 13.03
N PRO A 116 6.39 4.67 13.27
CA PRO A 116 7.80 4.37 13.07
C PRO A 116 8.16 4.40 11.59
N LEU A 117 9.43 4.66 11.30
CA LEU A 117 9.99 4.39 9.98
C LEU A 117 9.96 2.89 9.71
N VAL A 118 9.57 2.48 8.50
CA VAL A 118 9.53 1.05 8.13
C VAL A 118 10.88 0.37 8.34
N THR A 119 11.97 1.11 8.09
CA THR A 119 13.34 0.65 8.28
C THR A 119 13.69 0.38 9.74
N SER A 120 13.08 1.09 10.70
CA SER A 120 13.39 0.89 12.12
C SER A 120 12.78 -0.40 12.66
N ILE A 121 11.70 -0.88 12.04
CA ILE A 121 10.95 -2.07 12.46
C ILE A 121 11.29 -3.32 11.65
N LEU A 122 12.33 -3.30 10.80
CA LEU A 122 12.79 -4.50 10.08
C LEU A 122 13.27 -5.60 11.06
N VAL A 123 12.88 -6.84 10.79
CA VAL A 123 13.28 -8.03 11.56
C VAL A 123 14.77 -8.31 11.36
N ASP A 124 15.24 -8.21 10.12
CA ASP A 124 16.65 -8.37 9.77
C ASP A 124 17.19 -7.07 9.15
N PRO A 125 17.91 -6.25 9.94
CA PRO A 125 18.53 -5.03 9.43
C PRO A 125 19.59 -5.29 8.36
N SER A 126 20.13 -6.51 8.22
CA SER A 126 21.11 -6.82 7.18
C SER A 126 20.51 -6.83 5.76
N LEU A 127 19.18 -6.90 5.64
CA LEU A 127 18.45 -6.64 4.40
C LEU A 127 18.68 -5.22 3.86
N LEU A 128 19.17 -4.29 4.69
CA LEU A 128 19.59 -2.95 4.29
C LEU A 128 20.97 -2.96 3.59
N SER A 129 21.79 -3.99 3.85
CA SER A 129 23.19 -4.09 3.40
C SER A 129 23.37 -5.00 2.18
N SER A 130 22.41 -5.87 1.87
CA SER A 130 22.49 -6.83 0.75
C SER A 130 22.14 -6.21 -0.62
N GLY A 131 21.68 -4.96 -0.64
CA GLY A 131 21.45 -4.16 -1.86
C GLY A 131 22.73 -3.55 -2.42
N GLY A 132 23.71 -4.38 -2.83
CA GLY A 132 24.84 -3.96 -3.67
C GLY A 132 25.74 -2.85 -3.09
N ALA A 133 26.72 -3.24 -2.27
CA ALA A 133 27.81 -2.36 -1.87
C ALA A 133 28.64 -1.91 -3.09
N SER A 134 28.28 -0.78 -3.69
CA SER A 134 29.17 0.10 -4.47
C SER A 134 28.45 1.41 -4.80
N GLY A 135 28.15 2.21 -3.79
CA GLY A 135 27.56 3.52 -3.98
C GLY A 135 27.33 4.22 -2.65
N ASP A 136 27.57 5.52 -2.65
CA ASP A 136 27.38 6.44 -1.53
C ASP A 136 26.06 6.16 -0.80
N GLY A 137 26.11 5.94 0.53
CA GLY A 137 25.02 5.44 1.39
C GLY A 137 23.83 6.39 1.53
N SER A 138 23.27 6.82 0.41
CA SER A 138 22.11 7.68 0.32
C SER A 138 20.87 6.89 0.72
N SER A 139 19.96 7.55 1.44
CA SER A 139 18.68 6.98 1.87
C SER A 139 17.88 6.34 0.71
N GLY A 140 18.17 6.68 -0.55
CA GLY A 140 17.55 6.11 -1.75
C GLY A 140 17.81 4.61 -1.95
N GLU A 141 18.99 4.08 -1.56
CA GLU A 141 19.30 2.65 -1.75
C GLU A 141 18.56 1.76 -0.75
N VAL A 142 18.42 2.24 0.49
CA VAL A 142 17.60 1.60 1.52
C VAL A 142 16.13 1.51 1.08
N PHE A 143 15.58 2.61 0.56
CA PHE A 143 14.23 2.60 -0.01
C PHE A 143 14.10 1.64 -1.19
N LYS A 144 15.15 1.50 -2.00
CA LYS A 144 15.18 0.58 -3.14
C LYS A 144 15.21 -0.89 -2.69
N ALA A 145 15.96 -1.23 -1.64
CA ALA A 145 16.01 -2.58 -1.07
C ALA A 145 14.67 -2.97 -0.40
N VAL A 146 14.08 -2.07 0.38
CA VAL A 146 12.74 -2.27 0.97
C VAL A 146 11.67 -2.40 -0.13
N ASN A 147 11.71 -1.54 -1.14
CA ASN A 147 10.80 -1.63 -2.29
C ASN A 147 11.03 -2.92 -3.10
N ALA A 148 12.28 -3.35 -3.31
CA ALA A 148 12.61 -4.59 -4.01
C ALA A 148 12.10 -5.81 -3.23
N PHE A 149 12.23 -5.81 -1.92
CA PHE A 149 11.66 -6.84 -1.06
C PHE A 149 10.14 -6.89 -1.21
N ILE A 150 9.44 -5.75 -1.04
CA ILE A 150 7.97 -5.65 -1.23
C ILE A 150 7.56 -6.04 -2.67
N SER A 151 8.46 -5.87 -3.64
CA SER A 151 8.21 -6.16 -5.05
C SER A 151 8.59 -7.56 -5.50
N SER A 152 9.18 -8.40 -4.63
CA SER A 152 9.46 -9.82 -4.88
C SER A 152 8.60 -10.71 -4.00
N PRO A 153 7.27 -10.70 -4.20
CA PRO A 153 6.35 -11.42 -3.35
C PRO A 153 6.39 -12.92 -3.68
N GLU A 154 6.69 -13.74 -2.69
CA GLU A 154 6.72 -15.20 -2.81
C GLU A 154 5.57 -15.81 -2.01
N MET A 155 4.88 -16.76 -2.63
CA MET A 155 3.86 -17.59 -2.01
C MET A 155 4.33 -19.02 -2.19
N ASP A 156 4.31 -19.80 -1.11
CA ASP A 156 4.61 -21.22 -1.21
C ASP A 156 3.54 -21.88 -2.08
N GLU A 157 3.96 -22.50 -3.20
CA GLU A 157 3.01 -23.04 -4.18
C GLU A 157 2.24 -24.27 -3.65
N VAL A 158 2.73 -24.91 -2.59
CA VAL A 158 2.16 -26.14 -2.02
C VAL A 158 1.21 -25.82 -0.87
N SER A 159 1.63 -25.00 0.09
CA SER A 159 0.82 -24.61 1.25
C SER A 159 -0.10 -23.43 0.94
N GLY A 160 0.21 -22.62 -0.08
CA GLY A 160 -0.48 -21.37 -0.36
C GLY A 160 -0.20 -20.28 0.68
N GLU A 161 0.73 -20.52 1.61
CA GLU A 161 1.09 -19.56 2.64
C GLU A 161 1.95 -18.44 2.08
N LEU A 162 1.67 -17.22 2.55
CA LEU A 162 2.53 -16.08 2.29
C LEU A 162 3.73 -16.14 3.22
N ARG A 163 4.90 -15.77 2.72
CA ARG A 163 6.05 -15.55 3.60
C ARG A 163 5.73 -14.55 4.72
N PRO A 164 6.40 -14.64 5.88
CA PRO A 164 6.33 -13.61 6.91
C PRO A 164 6.73 -12.23 6.37
N LEU A 165 6.15 -11.17 6.94
CA LEU A 165 6.59 -9.82 6.62
C LEU A 165 7.99 -9.58 7.19
N PRO A 166 8.85 -8.78 6.53
CA PRO A 166 10.24 -8.56 6.91
C PRO A 166 10.37 -7.53 8.05
N PHE A 167 9.25 -7.09 8.61
CA PHE A 167 9.17 -6.13 9.69
C PHE A 167 8.24 -6.63 10.78
N LEU A 168 8.49 -6.17 12.01
CA LEU A 168 7.66 -6.40 13.16
C LEU A 168 6.24 -5.87 12.88
N THR A 169 5.24 -6.71 13.17
CA THR A 169 3.85 -6.41 12.83
C THR A 169 2.98 -6.05 14.02
N GLU A 170 3.44 -6.41 15.22
CA GLU A 170 2.76 -6.17 16.48
C GLU A 170 3.37 -4.99 17.21
N ARG A 171 2.52 -4.14 17.77
CA ARG A 171 2.93 -2.93 18.50
C ARG A 171 3.81 -3.28 19.69
N ASP A 172 3.43 -4.30 20.46
CA ASP A 172 4.15 -4.70 21.67
C ASP A 172 5.55 -5.19 21.31
N ALA A 173 5.70 -5.99 20.25
CA ALA A 173 7.00 -6.45 19.76
C ALA A 173 7.90 -5.28 19.30
N ILE A 174 7.32 -4.26 18.65
CA ILE A 174 8.06 -3.04 18.25
C ILE A 174 8.55 -2.27 19.48
N GLN A 175 7.70 -2.18 20.52
CA GLN A 175 7.99 -1.47 21.75
C GLN A 175 9.07 -2.20 22.58
N GLU A 176 8.90 -3.50 22.79
CA GLU A 176 9.85 -4.37 23.51
C GLU A 176 11.23 -4.37 22.86
N ALA A 177 11.28 -4.36 21.52
CA ALA A 177 12.52 -4.28 20.77
C ALA A 177 13.13 -2.87 20.73
N GLY A 178 12.50 -1.87 21.37
CA GLY A 178 12.96 -0.48 21.39
C GLY A 178 13.03 0.18 20.01
N ARG A 179 12.28 -0.34 19.03
CA ARG A 179 12.36 0.07 17.61
C ARG A 179 11.53 1.31 17.28
N PHE A 180 10.75 1.78 18.24
CA PHE A 180 9.99 3.02 18.16
C PHE A 180 9.95 3.73 19.53
N PRO A 181 11.05 4.39 19.95
CA PRO A 181 11.14 4.97 21.29
C PRO A 181 10.14 6.11 21.53
N PHE A 182 9.75 6.82 20.46
CA PHE A 182 8.80 7.95 20.51
C PHE A 182 7.33 7.51 20.46
N ALA A 183 7.05 6.22 20.64
CA ALA A 183 5.68 5.71 20.63
C ALA A 183 4.82 6.49 21.61
N GLU A 184 3.66 6.96 21.13
CA GLU A 184 2.67 7.73 21.92
C GLU A 184 3.12 9.12 22.40
N GLU A 185 4.34 9.59 22.09
CA GLU A 185 4.76 10.94 22.45
C GLU A 185 3.95 12.00 21.69
N ASN A 186 3.55 11.71 20.45
CA ASN A 186 2.72 12.60 19.67
C ASN A 186 1.28 12.64 20.20
N LYS A 187 0.86 13.83 20.66
CA LYS A 187 -0.48 14.10 21.20
C LYS A 187 -1.39 14.90 20.26
N GLU A 188 -0.98 15.13 19.01
CA GLU A 188 -1.82 15.83 18.02
C GLU A 188 -3.16 15.10 17.83
N SER A 189 -4.24 15.84 17.87
CA SER A 189 -5.58 15.37 17.57
C SER A 189 -5.72 14.96 16.10
N ILE A 190 -6.77 14.20 15.79
CA ILE A 190 -7.12 13.88 14.39
C ILE A 190 -7.29 15.16 13.56
N GLY A 191 -7.85 16.23 14.14
CA GLY A 191 -8.05 17.50 13.44
C GLY A 191 -6.73 18.20 13.07
N GLU A 192 -5.78 18.26 14.01
CA GLU A 192 -4.44 18.81 13.79
C GLU A 192 -3.69 18.01 12.73
N LEU A 193 -3.73 16.68 12.81
CA LEU A 193 -3.10 15.80 11.83
C LEU A 193 -3.71 15.93 10.43
N LEU A 194 -5.04 16.08 10.33
CA LEU A 194 -5.70 16.34 9.03
C LEU A 194 -5.29 17.69 8.45
N LEU A 195 -5.29 18.74 9.27
CA LEU A 195 -4.85 20.07 8.84
C LEU A 195 -3.40 20.03 8.36
N GLY A 196 -2.50 19.44 9.15
CA GLY A 196 -1.09 19.29 8.82
C GLY A 196 -0.86 18.48 7.54
N PHE A 197 -1.64 17.41 7.31
CA PHE A 197 -1.56 16.62 6.09
C PHE A 197 -1.86 17.46 4.84
N PHE A 198 -2.94 18.25 4.87
CA PHE A 198 -3.31 19.10 3.73
C PHE A 198 -2.38 20.31 3.57
N GLN A 199 -1.83 20.84 4.66
CA GLN A 199 -0.81 21.90 4.59
C GLN A 199 0.47 21.39 3.95
N LEU A 200 0.95 20.20 4.35
CA LEU A 200 2.13 19.59 3.75
C LEU A 200 1.91 19.38 2.24
N TRP A 201 0.94 18.56 1.87
CA TRP A 201 0.74 18.18 0.47
C TRP A 201 0.11 19.28 -0.40
N GLY A 202 -0.40 20.36 0.20
CA GLY A 202 -0.88 21.54 -0.51
C GLY A 202 0.22 22.53 -0.88
N HIS A 203 1.37 22.48 -0.20
CA HIS A 203 2.51 23.38 -0.42
C HIS A 203 3.76 22.68 -0.95
N GLU A 204 3.83 21.35 -0.89
CA GLU A 204 4.95 20.58 -1.44
C GLU A 204 5.06 20.75 -2.97
N GLU A 205 6.25 21.16 -3.42
CA GLU A 205 6.61 21.15 -4.84
C GLU A 205 7.23 19.79 -5.20
N PHE A 206 6.46 18.93 -5.86
CA PHE A 206 6.98 17.69 -6.42
C PHE A 206 7.86 17.97 -7.64
N ARG A 207 9.10 18.41 -7.41
CA ARG A 207 10.10 18.54 -8.48
C ARG A 207 10.61 17.15 -8.82
N GLY A 208 10.23 16.62 -9.98
CA GLY A 208 10.97 15.51 -10.60
C GLY A 208 12.39 15.99 -10.87
N ASN A 209 13.40 15.20 -10.49
CA ASN A 209 14.76 15.45 -10.93
C ASN A 209 14.76 15.55 -12.47
N GLU A 210 15.30 16.66 -12.97
CA GLU A 210 15.43 17.03 -14.39
C GLU A 210 14.18 17.62 -15.08
N GLY A 211 14.04 18.95 -15.02
CA GLY A 211 13.69 19.87 -16.14
C GLY A 211 12.48 19.62 -17.05
N SER A 212 11.75 18.54 -16.84
CA SER A 212 10.68 18.03 -17.67
C SER A 212 9.71 17.28 -16.76
N GLY A 213 9.05 18.03 -15.88
CA GLY A 213 7.86 17.56 -15.20
C GLY A 213 6.72 17.38 -16.19
N GLN A 214 6.88 16.49 -17.18
CA GLN A 214 5.75 15.93 -17.88
C GLN A 214 5.18 14.84 -16.98
N THR A 215 4.03 15.13 -16.40
CA THR A 215 3.09 14.07 -16.04
C THR A 215 2.76 13.35 -17.34
N VAL A 216 3.41 12.21 -17.60
CA VAL A 216 3.10 11.38 -18.75
C VAL A 216 1.70 10.80 -18.50
N TYR A 217 0.72 11.33 -19.24
CA TYR A 217 -0.64 10.81 -19.32
C TYR A 217 -0.69 9.53 -20.16
#